data_AF-A0A7K3Y7G8-F1
#
_entry.id   AF-A0A7K3Y7G8-F1
#
_cell.length_a   1.000
_cell.length_b   1.000
_cell.length_c   1.000
_cell.angle_alpha   90.00
_cell.angle_beta   90.00
_cell.angle_gamma   90.00
#
_symmetry.space_group_name_H-M   'P 1'
#
loop_
_entity.id
_entity.type
_entity.pdbx_description
1 polymer ?
#
loop_
_entity_poly.entity_id
_entity_poly.type
_entity_poly.pdbx_seq_one_letter_code
_entity_poly.pdbx_strand_id
1 'polypeptide(L)'
;MTEALRISILTPAIFSVSDIYTTDTTNATKRIVVREEVWADRSGMREPGMTFSELIEGMIEHEKKRRLVEDIKWVQETEDLVEIPFCSDGG
;
A
#
# COMPACT_ATOMS: atom_id res chain seq x y z
N MET A 1 -10.11 29.97 -1.67
CA MET A 1 -11.27 29.07 -1.76
C MET A 1 -10.71 27.67 -1.81
N THR A 2 -10.70 26.98 -0.68
CA THR A 2 -10.09 25.66 -0.51
C THR A 2 -11.20 24.76 0.01
N GLU A 3 -11.76 23.90 -0.86
CA GLU A 3 -12.81 22.97 -0.46
C GLU A 3 -12.21 21.87 0.40
N ALA A 4 -12.54 21.93 1.68
CA ALA A 4 -12.36 20.85 2.63
C ALA A 4 -13.33 19.72 2.27
N LEU A 5 -12.84 18.69 1.58
CA LEU A 5 -13.59 17.47 1.36
C LEU A 5 -13.77 16.75 2.70
N ARG A 6 -15.01 16.83 3.18
CA ARG A 6 -15.51 16.22 4.40
C ARG A 6 -15.38 14.70 4.31
N ILE A 7 -14.39 14.14 5.00
CA ILE A 7 -14.33 12.71 5.27
C ILE A 7 -15.08 12.46 6.58
N SER A 8 -16.39 12.25 6.45
CA SER A 8 -17.22 11.70 7.52
C SER A 8 -17.03 10.19 7.56
N ILE A 9 -16.12 9.70 8.41
CA ILE A 9 -16.04 8.28 8.77
C ILE A 9 -16.35 8.17 10.26
N LEU A 10 -17.64 8.10 10.57
CA LEU A 10 -18.17 7.71 11.87
C LEU A 10 -18.30 6.18 11.92
N THR A 11 -17.20 5.47 12.13
CA THR A 11 -17.20 4.07 12.63
C THR A 11 -15.83 3.75 13.23
N PRO A 12 -15.76 2.96 14.33
CA PRO A 12 -14.52 2.75 15.07
C PRO A 12 -13.43 2.09 14.20
N ALA A 13 -12.46 2.91 13.80
CA ALA A 13 -11.12 2.59 13.31
C ALA A 13 -10.98 1.33 12.42
N ILE A 14 -11.42 1.42 11.17
CA ILE A 14 -10.82 0.62 10.09
C ILE A 14 -9.66 1.44 9.53
N PHE A 15 -8.44 1.03 9.86
CA PHE A 15 -7.21 1.68 9.42
C PHE A 15 -7.08 1.58 7.90
N SER A 16 -7.05 2.72 7.21
CA SER A 16 -6.79 2.78 5.77
C SER A 16 -5.29 2.65 5.52
N VAL A 17 -4.92 1.68 4.69
CA VAL A 17 -3.52 1.42 4.28
C VAL A 17 -2.90 2.60 3.50
N SER A 18 -3.68 3.63 3.16
CA SER A 18 -3.16 4.88 2.59
C SER A 18 -2.30 5.71 3.55
N ASP A 19 -2.46 5.54 4.87
CA ASP A 19 -1.78 6.37 5.88
C ASP A 19 -0.29 5.99 6.13
N ILE A 20 0.22 4.95 5.44
CA ILE A 20 1.61 4.46 5.59
C ILE A 20 2.57 4.89 4.47
N TYR A 21 2.11 5.56 3.40
CA TYR A 21 2.99 5.96 2.28
C TYR A 21 3.40 7.43 2.23
N THR A 22 3.17 8.20 3.30
CA THR A 22 4.04 9.34 3.52
C THR A 22 5.43 8.77 3.82
N THR A 23 6.29 8.72 2.81
CA THR A 23 7.75 8.60 2.94
C THR A 23 8.26 9.82 3.68
N ASP A 24 7.92 9.90 4.96
CA ASP A 24 8.46 10.89 5.86
C ASP A 24 9.77 10.30 6.38
N THR A 25 10.86 10.89 5.95
CA THR A 25 12.23 10.70 6.46
C THR A 25 12.28 11.13 7.93
N THR A 26 11.60 10.38 8.80
CA THR A 26 11.74 10.48 10.24
C THR A 26 11.75 9.06 10.80
N ASN A 27 12.85 8.71 11.46
CA ASN A 27 13.07 7.47 12.21
C ASN A 27 12.12 7.42 13.43
N ALA A 28 10.82 7.46 13.19
CA ALA A 28 9.77 7.51 14.19
C ALA A 28 9.13 6.13 14.30
N THR A 29 9.30 5.48 15.45
CA THR A 29 8.65 4.20 15.74
C THR A 29 7.14 4.44 15.91
N LYS A 30 6.36 4.12 14.88
CA LYS A 30 4.89 4.15 14.92
C LYS A 30 4.38 2.88 15.63
N ARG A 31 3.56 3.03 16.67
CA ARG A 31 2.96 1.91 17.41
C ARG A 31 1.55 1.64 16.90
N ILE A 32 1.27 0.39 16.57
CA ILE A 32 -0.05 -0.07 16.12
C ILE A 32 -0.55 -1.10 17.12
N VAL A 33 -1.76 -0.89 17.64
CA VAL A 33 -2.42 -1.89 18.50
C VAL A 33 -3.06 -2.94 17.61
N VAL A 34 -2.68 -4.19 17.80
CA VAL A 34 -3.18 -5.33 17.04
C VAL A 34 -3.86 -6.28 18.01
N ARG A 35 -4.94 -6.93 17.56
CA ARG A 35 -5.60 -7.98 18.35
C ARG A 35 -4.71 -9.23 18.40
N GLU A 36 -4.85 -10.01 19.46
CA GLU A 36 -3.98 -11.18 19.68
C GLU A 36 -4.12 -12.21 18.55
N GLU A 37 -5.33 -12.44 18.05
CA GLU A 37 -5.57 -13.39 16.95
C GLU A 37 -4.81 -12.99 15.68
N VAL A 38 -4.89 -11.72 15.29
CA VAL A 38 -4.21 -11.18 14.11
C VAL A 38 -2.70 -11.18 14.29
N TRP A 39 -2.23 -10.98 15.53
CA TRP A 39 -0.82 -11.04 15.87
C TRP A 39 -0.28 -12.48 15.78
N ALA A 40 -1.02 -13.46 16.30
CA ALA A 40 -0.64 -14.86 16.28
C ALA A 40 -0.56 -15.39 14.84
N ASP A 41 -1.57 -15.09 14.01
CA ASP A 41 -1.61 -15.50 12.60
C ASP A 41 -0.38 -14.96 11.83
N ARG A 42 -0.05 -13.68 12.04
CA ARG A 42 1.12 -13.05 11.40
C ARG A 42 2.44 -13.56 11.99
N SER A 43 2.49 -13.85 13.28
CA SER A 43 3.68 -14.42 13.91
C SER A 43 4.02 -15.80 13.36
N GLY A 44 3.00 -16.57 12.94
CA GLY A 44 3.19 -17.88 12.31
C GLY A 44 3.80 -17.80 10.90
N MET A 45 3.72 -16.64 10.23
CA MET A 45 4.29 -16.41 8.90
C MET A 45 5.76 -16.00 8.92
N ARG A 46 6.32 -15.74 10.11
CA ARG A 46 7.67 -15.21 10.27
C ARG A 46 8.72 -16.32 10.11
N GLU A 47 9.71 -16.10 9.26
CA GLU A 47 10.85 -17.01 9.11
C GLU A 47 11.91 -16.80 10.21
N PRO A 48 12.71 -17.83 10.55
CA PRO A 48 13.81 -17.70 11.50
C PRO A 48 14.79 -16.60 11.07
N GLY A 49 15.06 -15.65 11.98
CA GLY A 49 15.96 -14.52 11.72
C GLY A 49 15.31 -13.28 11.12
N MET A 50 14.07 -13.36 10.64
CA MET A 50 13.32 -12.22 10.12
C MET A 50 12.79 -11.35 11.28
N THR A 51 12.64 -10.05 11.09
CA THR A 51 11.94 -9.14 12.00
C THR A 51 10.48 -8.96 11.59
N PHE A 52 9.63 -8.52 12.52
CA PHE A 52 8.24 -8.20 12.17
C PHE A 52 8.14 -7.03 11.18
N SER A 53 9.07 -6.07 11.23
CA SER A 53 9.12 -4.97 10.27
C SER A 53 9.35 -5.48 8.85
N GLU A 54 10.32 -6.37 8.65
CA GLU A 54 10.61 -6.99 7.35
C GLU A 54 9.43 -7.84 6.85
N LEU A 55 8.76 -8.59 7.74
CA LEU A 55 7.58 -9.36 7.37
C LEU A 55 6.46 -8.44 6.87
N ILE A 56 6.16 -7.37 7.61
CA ILE A 56 5.11 -6.42 7.26
C ILE A 56 5.47 -5.68 5.97
N GLU A 57 6.72 -5.29 5.78
CA GLU A 57 7.19 -4.68 4.54
C GLU A 57 7.01 -5.61 3.33
N GLY A 58 7.37 -6.90 3.47
CA GLY A 58 7.16 -7.90 2.44
C GLY A 58 5.68 -8.10 2.08
N MET A 59 4.80 -8.20 3.09
CA MET A 59 3.35 -8.32 2.89
C MET A 59 2.78 -7.09 2.17
N ILE A 60 3.24 -5.90 2.55
CA ILE A 60 2.84 -4.64 1.95
C ILE A 60 3.25 -4.60 0.47
N GLU A 61 4.48 -4.97 0.16
CA GLU A 61 4.99 -4.97 -1.21
C GLU A 61 4.26 -5.98 -2.10
N HIS A 62 3.92 -7.15 -1.56
CA HIS A 62 3.10 -8.14 -2.26
C HIS A 62 1.69 -7.61 -2.56
N GLU A 63 1.03 -6.98 -1.59
CA GLU A 63 -0.31 -6.43 -1.76
C GLU A 63 -0.34 -5.28 -2.78
N LYS A 64 0.69 -4.43 -2.80
CA LYS A 64 0.85 -3.39 -3.83
C LYS A 64 0.90 -3.98 -5.23
N LYS A 65 1.74 -5.00 -5.43
CA LYS A 65 1.89 -5.68 -6.72
C LYS A 65 0.57 -6.32 -7.15
N ARG A 66 -0.13 -6.96 -6.23
CA ARG A 66 -1.44 -7.58 -6.50
C ARG A 66 -2.44 -6.53 -7.01
N ARG A 67 -2.57 -5.40 -6.32
CA ARG A 67 -3.46 -4.30 -6.73
C ARG A 67 -3.04 -3.69 -8.07
N LEU A 68 -1.74 -3.47 -8.26
CA LEU A 68 -1.24 -2.92 -9.53
C LEU A 68 -1.58 -3.83 -10.71
N VAL A 69 -1.42 -5.15 -10.57
CA VAL A 69 -1.77 -6.11 -11.62
C VAL A 69 -3.27 -6.09 -11.91
N GLU A 70 -4.11 -6.01 -10.88
CA GLU A 70 -5.56 -5.90 -11.01
C GLU A 70 -5.97 -4.61 -11.71
N ASP A 71 -5.38 -3.48 -11.32
CA ASP A 71 -5.66 -2.17 -11.90
C ASP A 71 -5.21 -2.12 -13.37
N ILE A 72 -4.03 -2.65 -13.70
CA ILE A 72 -3.56 -2.73 -15.10
C ILE A 72 -4.52 -3.56 -15.95
N LYS A 73 -4.97 -4.71 -15.42
CA LYS A 73 -5.91 -5.57 -16.12
C LYS A 73 -7.24 -4.86 -16.35
N TRP A 74 -7.75 -4.19 -15.32
CA TRP A 74 -8.99 -3.42 -15.43
C TRP A 74 -8.88 -2.33 -16.50
N VAL A 75 -7.80 -1.53 -16.48
CA VAL A 75 -7.55 -0.49 -17.48
C VAL A 75 -7.48 -1.08 -18.89
N GLN A 76 -6.79 -2.21 -19.11
CA GLN A 76 -6.72 -2.86 -20.42
C GLN A 76 -8.08 -3.36 -20.93
N GLU A 77 -8.99 -3.73 -20.02
CA GLU A 77 -10.31 -4.24 -20.37
C GLU A 77 -11.34 -3.11 -20.60
N THR A 78 -11.19 -1.97 -19.93
CA THR A 78 -12.18 -0.88 -19.94
C THR A 78 -11.77 0.34 -20.76
N GLU A 79 -10.48 0.57 -20.99
CA GLU A 79 -9.95 1.79 -21.60
C GLU A 79 -9.15 1.49 -22.89
N ASP A 80 -9.22 2.40 -23.86
CA ASP A 80 -8.48 2.29 -25.11
C ASP A 80 -7.07 2.85 -24.90
N LEU A 81 -6.08 1.95 -24.78
CA LEU A 81 -4.70 2.31 -24.48
C LEU A 81 -4.02 2.95 -25.70
N VAL A 82 -3.53 4.19 -25.53
CA VAL A 82 -2.81 4.90 -26.59
C VAL A 82 -1.30 4.70 -26.42
N GLU A 83 -0.64 4.20 -27.47
CA GLU A 83 0.82 4.11 -27.53
C GLU A 83 1.46 5.50 -27.53
N ILE A 84 2.37 5.75 -26.59
CA ILE A 84 3.14 7.00 -26.55
C ILE A 84 4.38 6.80 -27.44
N PRO A 85 4.55 7.58 -28.53
CA PRO A 85 5.72 7.43 -29.38
C PRO A 85 6.98 7.78 -28.59
N PHE A 86 7.95 6.86 -28.56
CA PHE A 86 9.28 7.17 -28.03
C PHE A 86 9.93 8.21 -28.95
N CYS A 87 10.02 9.46 -28.49
CA CYS A 87 10.87 10.45 -29.12
C CYS A 87 12.32 9.98 -29.01
N SER A 88 12.81 9.31 -30.05
CA SER A 88 14.23 9.18 -30.29
C SER A 88 14.71 10.54 -30.73
N ASP A 89 15.12 11.36 -29.77
CA ASP A 89 15.85 12.60 -30.03
C ASP A 89 17.22 12.18 -30.60
N GLY A 90 17.25 12.03 -31.92
CA GLY A 90 18.40 11.55 -32.64
C GLY A 90 19.37 12.70 -32.94
N GLY A 91 20.60 12.54 -32.44
CA GLY A 91 21.83 12.97 -33.13
C GLY A 91 22.27 14.41 -32.93
#